data_AF-A0A0S8AQ35-F1
#
_entry.id   AF-A0A0S8AQ35-F1
#
_cell.length_a   1.000
_cell.length_b   1.000
_cell.length_c   1.000
_cell.angle_alpha   90.00
_cell.angle_beta   90.00
_cell.angle_gamma   90.00
#
_symmetry.space_group_name_H-M   'P 1'
#
loop_
_entity.id
_entity.type
_entity.pdbx_description
1 polymer ?
#
loop_
_entity_poly.entity_id
_entity_poly.type
_entity_poly.pdbx_seq_one_letter_code
_entity_poly.pdbx_strand_id
1 'polypeptide(L)'
;MQSISSAIFIMIGFILIQSGVASSEQSTHPDWYVYAKQYIRFDNELPKLFTRESVTMEEFKELNNHRDEAEKNFLNSLPPSKKEIGTLLSSSNIEDITIGTVSIYLLEKYHLDFIDTLINLLTSSDDKSTQRFILLSFEKIPPDVLASYESVLLDYISKTDEGWMLFHKSEVLLKLTPEKSAVILSDWLGRDSRLFKRVAYIYLGNLGTKYQENALDNLVKTRNIDKEKFLDELYGGRERRPRANSINKNNR
;
A
#
# COMPACT_ATOMS: atom_id res chain seq x y z
N MET A 1 11.93 -34.33 -47.53
CA MET A 1 11.58 -35.17 -46.36
C MET A 1 11.50 -34.27 -45.16
N GLN A 2 10.33 -34.24 -44.52
CA GLN A 2 9.96 -33.39 -43.40
C GLN A 2 10.64 -33.85 -42.11
N SER A 3 11.02 -32.93 -41.23
CA SER A 3 11.11 -33.21 -39.79
C SER A 3 10.20 -32.23 -39.04
N ILE A 4 9.28 -32.80 -38.29
CA ILE A 4 8.18 -32.19 -37.56
C ILE A 4 8.65 -31.81 -36.15
N SER A 5 8.01 -30.75 -35.63
CA SER A 5 7.80 -30.40 -34.22
C SER A 5 8.91 -29.69 -33.46
N SER A 6 9.04 -28.40 -33.81
CA SER A 6 8.97 -27.31 -32.83
C SER A 6 7.64 -27.40 -32.06
N ALA A 7 7.58 -28.21 -31.01
CA ALA A 7 6.44 -28.30 -30.12
C ALA A 7 6.86 -28.00 -28.67
N ILE A 8 6.71 -26.73 -28.32
CA ILE A 8 6.10 -26.29 -27.06
C ILE A 8 6.93 -26.59 -25.80
N PHE A 9 7.94 -25.75 -25.60
CA PHE A 9 8.60 -25.48 -24.31
C PHE A 9 7.74 -24.59 -23.37
N ILE A 10 6.41 -24.51 -23.56
CA ILE A 10 5.48 -23.66 -22.79
C ILE A 10 4.80 -24.44 -21.65
N MET A 11 5.13 -25.71 -21.43
CA MET A 11 4.36 -26.57 -20.52
C MET A 11 4.91 -26.70 -19.08
N ILE A 12 5.74 -25.76 -18.62
CA ILE A 12 6.24 -25.76 -17.21
C ILE A 12 5.78 -24.51 -16.42
N GLY A 13 5.45 -23.40 -17.10
CA GLY A 13 4.88 -22.21 -16.43
C GLY A 13 3.38 -22.30 -16.14
N PHE A 14 2.63 -23.13 -16.87
CA PHE A 14 1.17 -23.19 -16.79
C PHE A 14 0.61 -24.15 -15.72
N ILE A 15 1.43 -25.07 -15.18
CA ILE A 15 0.96 -26.13 -14.28
C ILE A 15 0.91 -25.67 -12.80
N LEU A 16 1.63 -24.60 -12.44
CA LEU A 16 1.65 -24.10 -11.06
C LEU A 16 0.52 -23.10 -10.73
N ILE A 17 -0.23 -22.64 -11.74
CA ILE A 17 -1.38 -21.73 -11.55
C ILE A 17 -2.73 -22.49 -11.60
N GLN A 18 -2.79 -23.68 -12.24
CA GLN A 18 -4.04 -24.46 -12.37
C GLN A 18 -4.20 -25.66 -11.42
N SER A 19 -3.32 -25.89 -10.45
CA SER A 19 -3.47 -26.97 -9.46
C SER A 19 -4.10 -26.54 -8.12
N GLY A 20 -4.83 -25.42 -8.11
CA GLY A 20 -5.56 -24.91 -6.95
C GLY A 20 -7.06 -25.19 -6.91
N VAL A 21 -7.61 -25.97 -7.86
CA VAL A 21 -9.02 -26.39 -7.80
C VAL A 21 -9.11 -27.74 -7.08
N ALA A 22 -9.34 -27.63 -5.78
CA ALA A 22 -10.09 -28.56 -4.93
C ALA A 22 -9.71 -30.06 -4.96
N SER A 23 -8.73 -30.44 -4.14
CA SER A 23 -9.01 -31.54 -3.22
C SER A 23 -9.97 -31.01 -2.17
N SER A 24 -11.21 -31.49 -2.18
CA SER A 24 -12.26 -31.12 -1.23
C SER A 24 -11.96 -31.69 0.16
N GLU A 25 -10.96 -31.15 0.85
CA GLU A 25 -11.08 -30.99 2.28
C GLU A 25 -12.15 -29.92 2.49
N GLN A 26 -13.26 -30.33 3.08
CA GLN A 26 -14.35 -29.43 3.43
C GLN A 26 -13.75 -28.39 4.40
N SER A 27 -13.48 -27.19 3.90
CA SER A 27 -12.96 -26.09 4.71
C SER A 27 -13.86 -25.94 5.92
N THR A 28 -13.31 -26.13 7.12
CA THR A 28 -14.01 -25.87 8.38
C THR A 28 -14.28 -24.38 8.59
N HIS A 29 -13.64 -23.52 7.78
CA HIS A 29 -13.80 -22.08 7.82
C HIS A 29 -14.91 -21.60 6.88
N PRO A 30 -15.66 -20.56 7.28
CA PRO A 30 -16.69 -19.94 6.44
C PRO A 30 -16.10 -19.31 5.16
N ASP A 31 -16.91 -19.18 4.11
CA ASP A 31 -16.46 -18.73 2.79
C ASP A 31 -15.70 -17.40 2.81
N TRP A 32 -16.15 -16.41 3.60
CA TRP A 32 -15.47 -15.12 3.75
C TRP A 32 -14.02 -15.28 4.22
N TYR A 33 -13.75 -16.25 5.10
CA TYR A 33 -12.40 -16.48 5.62
C TYR A 33 -11.49 -17.01 4.50
N VAL A 34 -12.01 -17.95 3.70
CA VAL A 34 -11.30 -18.53 2.55
C VAL A 34 -10.97 -17.45 1.52
N TYR A 35 -11.94 -16.59 1.19
CA TYR A 35 -11.75 -15.51 0.23
C TYR A 35 -10.81 -14.41 0.75
N ALA A 36 -10.87 -14.05 2.03
CA ALA A 36 -9.92 -13.14 2.64
C ALA A 36 -8.48 -13.68 2.54
N LYS A 37 -8.28 -14.98 2.83
CA LYS A 37 -6.98 -15.64 2.69
C LYS A 37 -6.47 -15.63 1.24
N GLN A 38 -7.35 -15.87 0.26
CA GLN A 38 -7.00 -15.77 -1.16
C GLN A 38 -6.61 -14.33 -1.56
N TYR A 39 -7.37 -13.34 -1.11
CA TYR A 39 -7.07 -11.93 -1.35
C TYR A 39 -5.68 -11.56 -0.82
N ILE A 40 -5.39 -11.90 0.45
CA ILE A 40 -4.07 -11.67 1.07
C ILE A 40 -2.97 -12.31 0.25
N ARG A 41 -3.16 -13.57 -0.18
CA ARG A 41 -2.18 -14.28 -1.00
C ARG A 41 -1.86 -13.53 -2.30
N PHE A 42 -2.87 -13.18 -3.08
CA PHE A 42 -2.65 -12.51 -4.38
C PHE A 42 -2.08 -11.12 -4.20
N ASP A 43 -2.54 -10.38 -3.20
CA ASP A 43 -2.04 -9.05 -2.90
C ASP A 43 -0.57 -9.06 -2.46
N ASN A 44 -0.14 -10.05 -1.66
CA ASN A 44 1.26 -10.23 -1.28
C ASN A 44 2.18 -10.66 -2.44
N GLU A 45 1.64 -11.25 -3.51
CA GLU A 45 2.42 -11.63 -4.68
C GLU A 45 2.64 -10.44 -5.65
N LEU A 46 1.75 -9.44 -5.66
CA LEU A 46 1.85 -8.28 -6.56
C LEU A 46 3.16 -7.49 -6.39
N PRO A 47 3.61 -7.11 -5.18
CA PRO A 47 4.89 -6.45 -4.98
C PRO A 47 6.09 -7.28 -5.46
N LYS A 48 6.02 -8.61 -5.34
CA LYS A 48 7.10 -9.51 -5.75
C LYS A 48 7.29 -9.50 -7.26
N LEU A 49 6.22 -9.30 -8.04
CA LEU A 49 6.33 -9.15 -9.49
C LEU A 49 7.25 -7.98 -9.86
N PHE A 50 7.11 -6.82 -9.20
CA PHE A 50 7.96 -5.66 -9.50
C PHE A 50 9.45 -5.84 -9.18
N THR A 51 9.81 -6.92 -8.49
CA THR A 51 11.22 -7.25 -8.18
C THR A 51 11.84 -8.26 -9.13
N ARG A 52 11.05 -8.88 -10.03
CA ARG A 52 11.56 -9.84 -11.02
C ARG A 52 12.15 -9.12 -12.22
N GLU A 53 13.21 -9.71 -12.81
CA GLU A 53 13.90 -9.17 -13.98
C GLU A 53 12.99 -9.05 -15.22
N SER A 54 11.99 -9.92 -15.33
CA SER A 54 10.98 -9.88 -16.37
C SER A 54 9.61 -10.24 -15.79
N VAL A 55 8.67 -9.31 -15.89
CA VAL A 55 7.24 -9.55 -15.66
C VAL A 55 6.49 -9.07 -16.89
N THR A 56 5.63 -9.94 -17.40
CA THR A 56 4.72 -9.57 -18.48
C THR A 56 3.55 -8.76 -17.94
N MET A 57 3.03 -7.86 -18.75
CA MET A 57 1.83 -7.09 -18.39
C MET A 57 0.63 -8.03 -18.19
N GLU A 58 0.61 -9.15 -18.91
CA GLU A 58 -0.36 -10.23 -18.81
C GLU A 58 -0.34 -10.89 -17.42
N GLU A 59 0.82 -11.29 -16.89
CA GLU A 59 0.94 -11.87 -15.55
C GLU A 59 0.47 -10.88 -14.46
N PHE A 60 0.81 -9.61 -14.59
CA PHE A 60 0.35 -8.58 -13.66
C PHE A 60 -1.18 -8.42 -13.72
N LYS A 61 -1.77 -8.41 -14.92
CA LYS A 61 -3.23 -8.33 -15.10
C LYS A 61 -3.94 -9.55 -14.54
N GLU A 62 -3.42 -10.75 -14.79
CA GLU A 62 -3.98 -12.00 -14.28
C GLU A 62 -3.99 -12.03 -12.75
N LEU A 63 -2.87 -11.66 -12.12
CA LEU A 63 -2.78 -11.63 -10.67
C LEU A 63 -3.72 -10.58 -10.04
N ASN A 64 -3.86 -9.40 -10.65
CA ASN A 64 -4.85 -8.41 -10.21
C ASN A 64 -6.28 -8.95 -10.37
N ASN A 65 -6.62 -9.57 -11.51
CA ASN A 65 -7.94 -10.13 -11.72
C ASN A 65 -8.29 -11.17 -10.65
N HIS A 66 -7.35 -12.03 -10.27
CA HIS A 66 -7.55 -13.00 -9.19
C HIS A 66 -7.73 -12.34 -7.82
N ARG A 67 -6.96 -11.29 -7.52
CA ARG A 67 -7.15 -10.51 -6.29
C ARG A 67 -8.55 -9.87 -6.26
N ASP A 68 -8.94 -9.22 -7.35
CA ASP A 68 -10.21 -8.51 -7.45
C ASP A 68 -11.40 -9.50 -7.44
N GLU A 69 -11.24 -10.70 -8.01
CA GLU A 69 -12.21 -11.79 -7.90
C GLU A 69 -12.34 -12.29 -6.46
N ALA A 70 -11.23 -12.48 -5.74
CA ALA A 70 -11.25 -12.87 -4.32
C ALA A 70 -11.96 -11.82 -3.46
N GLU A 71 -11.71 -10.52 -3.70
CA GLU A 71 -12.42 -9.42 -3.05
C GLU A 71 -13.92 -9.46 -3.35
N LYS A 72 -14.30 -9.61 -4.61
CA LYS A 72 -15.70 -9.70 -5.02
C LYS A 72 -16.40 -10.89 -4.35
N ASN A 73 -15.75 -12.04 -4.30
CA ASN A 73 -16.30 -13.23 -3.66
C ASN A 73 -16.42 -13.07 -2.14
N PHE A 74 -15.43 -12.44 -1.51
CA PHE A 74 -15.50 -12.05 -0.09
C PHE A 74 -16.73 -11.18 0.18
N LEU A 75 -16.92 -10.11 -0.60
CA LEU A 75 -18.03 -9.16 -0.44
C LEU A 75 -19.41 -9.75 -0.73
N ASN A 76 -19.50 -10.78 -1.59
CA ASN A 76 -20.74 -11.48 -1.90
C ASN A 76 -21.06 -12.63 -0.93
N SER A 77 -20.08 -13.07 -0.13
CA SER A 77 -20.30 -14.08 0.90
C SER A 77 -21.01 -13.49 2.13
N LEU A 78 -21.49 -14.34 3.03
CA LEU A 78 -22.03 -13.88 4.32
C LEU A 78 -20.90 -13.21 5.11
N PRO A 79 -20.95 -11.90 5.41
CA PRO A 79 -19.82 -11.21 6.00
C PRO A 79 -19.59 -11.64 7.46
N PRO A 80 -18.34 -11.62 7.94
CA PRO A 80 -18.06 -11.87 9.34
C PRO A 80 -18.74 -10.84 10.26
N SER A 81 -19.25 -11.32 11.38
CA SER A 81 -19.75 -10.46 12.45
C SER A 81 -18.61 -9.74 13.16
N LYS A 82 -18.93 -8.63 13.84
CA LYS A 82 -17.99 -7.93 14.73
C LYS A 82 -17.33 -8.86 15.75
N LYS A 83 -18.08 -9.83 16.30
CA LYS A 83 -17.55 -10.79 17.29
C LYS A 83 -16.51 -11.72 16.67
N GLU A 84 -16.74 -12.20 15.45
CA GLU A 84 -15.80 -13.07 14.73
C GLU A 84 -14.51 -12.31 14.40
N ILE A 85 -14.62 -11.08 13.90
CA ILE A 85 -13.44 -10.21 13.67
C ILE A 85 -12.67 -9.98 14.97
N GLY A 86 -13.35 -9.64 16.07
CA GLY A 86 -12.68 -9.44 17.36
C GLY A 86 -11.97 -10.70 17.88
N THR A 87 -12.52 -11.88 17.60
CA THR A 87 -11.88 -13.16 17.93
C THR A 87 -10.60 -13.35 17.11
N LEU A 88 -10.65 -13.08 15.81
CA LEU A 88 -9.48 -13.18 14.93
C LEU A 88 -8.36 -12.20 15.32
N LEU A 89 -8.71 -10.94 15.59
CA LEU A 89 -7.73 -9.91 16.00
C LEU A 89 -7.07 -10.20 17.36
N SER A 90 -7.72 -11.00 18.20
CA SER A 90 -7.20 -11.43 19.51
C SER A 90 -6.50 -12.79 19.46
N SER A 91 -6.40 -13.42 18.28
CA SER A 91 -5.74 -14.71 18.11
C SER A 91 -4.23 -14.58 18.32
N SER A 92 -3.57 -15.67 18.74
CA SER A 92 -2.12 -15.76 18.71
C SER A 92 -1.57 -16.16 17.34
N ASN A 93 -2.46 -16.53 16.41
CA ASN A 93 -2.09 -16.89 15.04
C ASN A 93 -2.06 -15.64 14.15
N ILE A 94 -0.91 -15.38 13.54
CA ILE A 94 -0.73 -14.20 12.68
C ILE A 94 -1.59 -14.22 11.43
N GLU A 95 -1.90 -15.40 10.90
CA GLU A 95 -2.82 -15.54 9.76
C GLU A 95 -4.23 -15.09 10.15
N ASP A 96 -4.72 -15.51 11.32
CA ASP A 96 -6.03 -15.08 11.84
C ASP A 96 -6.07 -13.56 12.02
N ILE A 97 -5.02 -12.98 12.63
CA ILE A 97 -4.92 -11.52 12.82
C ILE A 97 -4.95 -10.83 11.45
N THR A 98 -4.16 -11.31 10.47
CA THR A 98 -4.13 -10.73 9.12
C THR A 98 -5.51 -10.82 8.46
N ILE A 99 -6.21 -11.94 8.61
CA ILE A 99 -7.57 -12.11 8.08
C ILE A 99 -8.55 -11.17 8.78
N GLY A 100 -8.43 -10.97 10.09
CA GLY A 100 -9.23 -9.99 10.83
C GLY A 100 -9.03 -8.56 10.32
N THR A 101 -7.78 -8.16 10.12
CA THR A 101 -7.43 -6.81 9.63
C THR A 101 -7.85 -6.58 8.17
N VAL A 102 -7.63 -7.55 7.27
CA VAL A 102 -8.09 -7.43 5.87
C VAL A 102 -9.63 -7.43 5.79
N SER A 103 -10.32 -8.17 6.67
CA SER A 103 -11.78 -8.18 6.70
C SER A 103 -12.35 -6.82 7.07
N ILE A 104 -11.71 -6.10 8.02
CA ILE A 104 -12.07 -4.71 8.35
C ILE A 104 -11.91 -3.81 7.13
N TYR A 105 -10.75 -3.90 6.47
CA TYR A 105 -10.45 -3.13 5.27
C TYR A 105 -11.46 -3.38 4.14
N LEU A 106 -11.66 -4.65 3.75
CA LEU A 106 -12.54 -5.02 2.63
C LEU A 106 -14.00 -4.69 2.91
N LEU A 107 -14.50 -4.92 4.13
CA LEU A 107 -15.89 -4.58 4.47
C LEU A 107 -16.12 -3.08 4.62
N GLU A 108 -15.04 -2.31 4.75
CA GLU A 108 -15.03 -0.93 5.19
C GLU A 108 -15.85 -0.69 6.48
N LYS A 109 -15.84 -1.66 7.41
CA LYS A 109 -16.63 -1.66 8.63
C LYS A 109 -15.79 -2.00 9.85
N TYR A 110 -16.28 -1.58 11.02
CA TYR A 110 -15.67 -1.84 12.33
C TYR A 110 -14.31 -1.19 12.58
N HIS A 111 -13.84 -0.32 11.68
CA HIS A 111 -12.60 0.44 11.87
C HIS A 111 -12.57 1.18 13.22
N LEU A 112 -13.66 1.87 13.55
CA LEU A 112 -13.78 2.62 14.80
C LEU A 112 -13.94 1.69 16.01
N ASP A 113 -14.63 0.57 15.83
CA ASP A 113 -14.86 -0.40 16.90
C ASP A 113 -13.56 -1.08 17.37
N PHE A 114 -12.58 -1.19 16.47
CA PHE A 114 -11.31 -1.87 16.72
C PHE A 114 -10.09 -0.95 16.65
N ILE A 115 -10.27 0.37 16.61
CA ILE A 115 -9.15 1.30 16.35
C ILE A 115 -7.99 1.14 17.35
N ASP A 116 -8.27 0.99 18.64
CA ASP A 116 -7.22 0.73 19.66
C ASP A 116 -6.48 -0.58 19.39
N THR A 117 -7.21 -1.62 18.99
CA THR A 117 -6.63 -2.92 18.65
C THR A 117 -5.75 -2.82 17.41
N LEU A 118 -6.22 -2.10 16.38
CA LEU A 118 -5.45 -1.88 15.16
C LEU A 118 -4.19 -1.04 15.41
N ILE A 119 -4.25 -0.01 16.25
CA ILE A 119 -3.08 0.80 16.63
C ILE A 119 -2.06 -0.04 17.41
N ASN A 120 -2.51 -0.86 18.36
CA ASN A 120 -1.63 -1.75 19.10
C ASN A 120 -0.96 -2.76 18.16
N LEU A 121 -1.74 -3.43 17.30
CA LEU A 121 -1.22 -4.38 16.32
C LEU A 121 -0.25 -3.73 15.32
N LEU A 122 -0.51 -2.49 14.88
CA LEU A 122 0.38 -1.76 13.97
C LEU A 122 1.78 -1.59 14.56
N THR A 123 1.85 -1.34 15.87
CA THR A 123 3.11 -1.04 16.57
C THR A 123 3.78 -2.28 17.17
N SER A 124 3.04 -3.36 17.40
CA SER A 124 3.56 -4.59 18.02
C SER A 124 3.76 -5.76 17.05
N SER A 125 3.10 -5.77 15.89
CA SER A 125 3.23 -6.85 14.91
C SER A 125 4.47 -6.64 14.05
N ASP A 126 5.24 -7.70 13.83
CA ASP A 126 6.32 -7.73 12.83
C ASP A 126 5.83 -8.17 11.44
N ASP A 127 4.57 -8.62 11.34
CA ASP A 127 3.99 -9.05 10.07
C ASP A 127 3.55 -7.86 9.22
N LYS A 128 4.20 -7.75 8.07
CA LYS A 128 4.06 -6.58 7.22
C LYS A 128 2.73 -6.55 6.47
N SER A 129 2.15 -7.72 6.17
CA SER A 129 0.83 -7.80 5.55
C SER A 129 -0.23 -7.25 6.51
N THR A 130 -0.17 -7.67 7.78
CA THR A 130 -1.00 -7.15 8.87
C THR A 130 -0.85 -5.63 9.00
N GLN A 131 0.38 -5.13 9.13
CA GLN A 131 0.65 -3.68 9.22
C GLN A 131 0.09 -2.92 8.01
N ARG A 132 0.25 -3.45 6.80
CA ARG A 132 -0.27 -2.85 5.57
C ARG A 132 -1.79 -2.76 5.58
N PHE A 133 -2.50 -3.84 5.90
CA PHE A 133 -3.98 -3.83 5.94
C PHE A 133 -4.52 -2.93 7.04
N ILE A 134 -3.77 -2.76 8.14
CA ILE A 134 -4.08 -1.75 9.16
C ILE A 134 -3.93 -0.33 8.59
N LEU A 135 -2.84 -0.03 7.88
CA LEU A 135 -2.67 1.30 7.27
C LEU A 135 -3.76 1.60 6.24
N LEU A 136 -4.09 0.63 5.38
CA LEU A 136 -5.22 0.71 4.44
C LEU A 136 -6.55 0.96 5.15
N SER A 137 -6.77 0.29 6.28
CA SER A 137 -7.95 0.52 7.14
C SER A 137 -7.99 1.96 7.66
N PHE A 138 -6.84 2.54 8.03
CA PHE A 138 -6.76 3.93 8.49
C PHE A 138 -7.03 4.95 7.37
N GLU A 139 -6.82 4.60 6.10
CA GLU A 139 -7.26 5.41 4.96
C GLU A 139 -8.79 5.61 4.91
N LYS A 140 -9.57 4.81 5.64
CA LYS A 140 -11.03 4.96 5.77
C LYS A 140 -11.47 5.66 7.07
N ILE A 141 -10.57 5.87 8.02
CA ILE A 141 -10.89 6.51 9.31
C ILE A 141 -10.87 8.05 9.17
N PRO A 142 -11.86 8.77 9.73
CA PRO A 142 -11.87 10.23 9.74
C PRO A 142 -10.62 10.85 10.40
N PRO A 143 -10.10 12.00 9.91
CA PRO A 143 -8.92 12.66 10.47
C PRO A 143 -9.01 13.01 11.96
N ASP A 144 -10.18 13.47 12.43
CA ASP A 144 -10.44 13.84 13.82
C ASP A 144 -10.30 12.66 14.78
N VAL A 145 -10.65 11.45 14.33
CA VAL A 145 -10.45 10.22 15.10
C VAL A 145 -8.96 9.86 15.14
N LEU A 146 -8.27 9.86 14.00
CA LEU A 146 -6.84 9.53 13.92
C LEU A 146 -5.97 10.52 14.70
N ALA A 147 -6.39 11.78 14.84
CA ALA A 147 -5.67 12.79 15.61
C ALA A 147 -5.46 12.38 17.08
N SER A 148 -6.34 11.56 17.65
CA SER A 148 -6.20 11.03 19.02
C SER A 148 -5.02 10.06 19.18
N TYR A 149 -4.53 9.50 18.07
CA TYR A 149 -3.41 8.54 18.02
C TYR A 149 -2.17 9.12 17.33
N GLU A 150 -2.17 10.43 17.07
CA GLU A 150 -1.16 11.08 16.23
C GLU A 150 0.27 10.81 16.69
N SER A 151 0.55 10.91 17.99
CA SER A 151 1.91 10.69 18.51
C SER A 151 2.43 9.27 18.20
N VAL A 152 1.58 8.26 18.37
CA VAL A 152 1.91 6.86 18.12
C VAL A 152 2.09 6.61 16.62
N LEU A 153 1.19 7.15 15.80
CA LEU A 153 1.27 7.02 14.34
C LEU A 153 2.51 7.70 13.75
N LEU A 154 2.83 8.92 14.20
CA LEU A 154 4.02 9.63 13.76
C LEU A 154 5.30 8.90 14.17
N ASP A 155 5.37 8.40 15.41
CA ASP A 155 6.51 7.62 15.89
C ASP A 155 6.72 6.36 15.03
N TYR A 156 5.67 5.57 14.82
CA TYR A 156 5.71 4.37 13.97
C TYR A 156 6.12 4.68 12.52
N ILE A 157 5.51 5.69 11.91
CA ILE A 157 5.78 6.04 10.50
C ILE A 157 7.22 6.55 10.34
N SER A 158 7.73 7.33 11.29
CA SER A 158 9.08 7.92 11.20
C SER A 158 10.21 6.88 11.21
N LYS A 159 10.01 5.75 11.89
CA LYS A 159 11.03 4.70 12.10
C LYS A 159 11.15 3.69 10.96
N THR A 160 10.28 3.76 9.95
CA THR A 160 10.25 2.76 8.87
C THR A 160 11.09 3.16 7.66
N ASP A 161 11.82 2.18 7.13
CA ASP A 161 12.57 2.26 5.86
C ASP A 161 11.93 1.48 4.70
N GLU A 162 10.73 0.96 4.90
CA GLU A 162 10.06 0.09 3.95
C GLU A 162 9.42 0.85 2.79
N GLY A 163 10.16 0.91 1.67
CA GLY A 163 9.78 1.64 0.47
C GLY A 163 8.39 1.29 -0.09
N TRP A 164 7.96 0.04 0.01
CA TRP A 164 6.69 -0.42 -0.57
C TRP A 164 5.46 -0.01 0.26
N MET A 165 5.61 0.27 1.56
CA MET A 165 4.53 0.77 2.43
C MET A 165 4.40 2.31 2.40
N LEU A 166 5.28 3.01 1.69
CA LEU A 166 5.36 4.47 1.76
C LEU A 166 4.06 5.17 1.37
N PHE A 167 3.36 4.66 0.36
CA PHE A 167 2.10 5.25 -0.09
C PHE A 167 1.05 5.21 1.03
N HIS A 168 0.81 4.04 1.62
CA HIS A 168 -0.16 3.89 2.72
C HIS A 168 0.20 4.73 3.95
N LYS A 169 1.50 4.78 4.30
CA LYS A 169 1.96 5.66 5.39
C LYS A 169 1.72 7.13 5.06
N SER A 170 1.94 7.53 3.81
CA SER A 170 1.72 8.91 3.38
C SER A 170 0.24 9.29 3.41
N GLU A 171 -0.66 8.40 3.02
CA GLU A 171 -2.11 8.62 3.14
C GLU A 171 -2.53 8.84 4.60
N VAL A 172 -1.96 8.09 5.54
CA VAL A 172 -2.18 8.32 6.97
C VAL A 172 -1.63 9.69 7.40
N LEU A 173 -0.42 10.07 6.95
CA LEU A 173 0.17 11.38 7.26
C LEU A 173 -0.69 12.56 6.77
N LEU A 174 -1.40 12.43 5.65
CA LEU A 174 -2.31 13.48 5.15
C LEU A 174 -3.50 13.74 6.07
N LYS A 175 -3.81 12.81 6.97
CA LYS A 175 -4.91 12.92 7.94
C LYS A 175 -4.46 13.42 9.31
N LEU A 176 -3.16 13.57 9.52
CA LEU A 176 -2.59 14.09 10.76
C LEU A 176 -2.29 15.59 10.63
N THR A 177 -1.77 16.20 11.70
CA THR A 177 -1.41 17.62 11.69
C THR A 177 -0.38 17.91 10.59
N PRO A 178 -0.68 18.78 9.61
CA PRO A 178 0.17 19.02 8.45
C PRO A 178 1.60 19.39 8.80
N GLU A 179 1.81 20.21 9.84
CA GLU A 179 3.13 20.62 10.29
C GLU A 179 4.00 19.43 10.72
N LYS A 180 3.43 18.48 11.46
CA LYS A 180 4.16 17.31 11.95
C LYS A 180 4.41 16.31 10.83
N SER A 181 3.41 16.08 9.99
CA SER A 181 3.54 15.23 8.80
C SER A 181 4.60 15.75 7.83
N ALA A 182 4.65 17.07 7.62
CA ALA A 182 5.65 17.71 6.77
C ALA A 182 7.08 17.50 7.27
N VAL A 183 7.30 17.39 8.59
CA VAL A 183 8.64 17.08 9.13
C VAL A 183 9.10 15.69 8.68
N ILE A 184 8.24 14.67 8.81
CA ILE A 184 8.56 13.30 8.39
C ILE A 184 8.79 13.23 6.87
N LEU A 185 7.89 13.84 6.08
CA LEU A 185 8.05 13.84 4.63
C LEU A 185 9.30 14.63 4.20
N SER A 186 9.69 15.68 4.92
CA SER A 186 10.94 16.41 4.64
C SER A 186 12.18 15.55 4.90
N ASP A 187 12.16 14.72 5.95
CA ASP A 187 13.21 13.71 6.18
C ASP A 187 13.29 12.73 5.01
N TRP A 188 12.14 12.19 4.58
CA TRP A 188 12.05 11.28 3.43
C TRP A 188 12.57 11.91 2.14
N LEU A 189 12.30 13.20 1.92
CA LEU A 189 12.81 13.96 0.77
C LEU A 189 14.34 14.02 0.74
N GLY A 190 14.98 13.95 1.92
CA GLY A 190 16.42 13.90 2.08
C GLY A 190 17.02 12.49 1.96
N ARG A 191 16.23 11.41 1.87
CA ARG A 191 16.81 10.06 1.77
C ARG A 191 17.39 9.81 0.39
N ASP A 192 18.41 8.95 0.30
CA ASP A 192 19.08 8.65 -0.98
C ASP A 192 18.15 7.90 -1.96
N SER A 193 17.18 7.15 -1.43
CA SER A 193 16.21 6.41 -2.22
C SER A 193 15.32 7.34 -3.05
N ARG A 194 15.38 7.18 -4.37
CA ARG A 194 14.54 7.92 -5.33
C ARG A 194 13.05 7.74 -5.07
N LEU A 195 12.63 6.57 -4.59
CA LEU A 195 11.23 6.30 -4.25
C LEU A 195 10.78 7.18 -3.08
N PHE A 196 11.57 7.25 -2.00
CA PHE A 196 11.30 8.13 -0.86
C PHE A 196 11.22 9.59 -1.28
N LYS A 197 12.20 10.08 -2.07
CA LYS A 197 12.19 11.45 -2.56
C LYS A 197 10.91 11.79 -3.34
N ARG A 198 10.49 10.89 -4.23
CA ARG A 198 9.29 11.08 -5.06
C ARG A 198 8.01 11.10 -4.24
N VAL A 199 7.84 10.12 -3.36
CA VAL A 199 6.66 10.04 -2.49
C VAL A 199 6.61 11.29 -1.60
N ALA A 200 7.71 11.62 -0.92
CA ALA A 200 7.80 12.82 -0.09
C ALA A 200 7.42 14.08 -0.85
N TYR A 201 7.98 14.28 -2.05
CA TYR A 201 7.70 15.45 -2.85
C TYR A 201 6.21 15.57 -3.21
N ILE A 202 5.58 14.47 -3.64
CA ILE A 202 4.14 14.45 -3.99
C ILE A 202 3.30 14.78 -2.76
N TYR A 203 3.52 14.09 -1.64
CA TYR A 203 2.66 14.22 -0.46
C TYR A 203 2.88 15.53 0.32
N LEU A 204 4.07 16.12 0.28
CA LEU A 204 4.28 17.49 0.74
C LEU A 204 3.43 18.48 -0.07
N GLY A 205 3.31 18.27 -1.39
CA GLY A 205 2.44 19.07 -2.25
C GLY A 205 0.97 18.93 -1.87
N ASN A 206 0.53 17.73 -1.52
CA ASN A 206 -0.85 17.46 -1.07
C ASN A 206 -1.17 18.13 0.28
N LEU A 207 -0.21 18.22 1.21
CA LEU A 207 -0.34 19.03 2.43
C LEU A 207 -0.41 20.53 2.13
N GLY A 208 0.22 20.96 1.03
CA GLY A 208 0.18 22.32 0.50
C GLY A 208 1.54 22.75 -0.06
N THR A 209 1.50 23.57 -1.11
CA THR A 209 2.70 24.05 -1.82
C THR A 209 3.74 24.67 -0.89
N LYS A 210 3.32 25.39 0.16
CA LYS A 210 4.22 25.96 1.17
C LYS A 210 5.09 24.91 1.87
N TYR A 211 4.57 23.71 2.18
CA TYR A 211 5.34 22.66 2.85
C TYR A 211 6.35 22.05 1.90
N GLN A 212 5.94 21.81 0.65
CA GLN A 212 6.82 21.31 -0.42
C GLN A 212 7.98 22.27 -0.71
N GLU A 213 7.69 23.57 -0.87
CA GLU A 213 8.72 24.59 -1.12
C GLU A 213 9.67 24.73 0.07
N ASN A 214 9.14 24.80 1.30
CA ASN A 214 9.97 24.89 2.50
C ASN A 214 10.89 23.68 2.68
N ALA A 215 10.36 22.47 2.47
CA ALA A 215 11.15 21.24 2.55
C ALA A 215 12.28 21.23 1.52
N LEU A 216 11.98 21.61 0.27
CA LEU A 216 12.96 21.67 -0.81
C LEU A 216 14.03 22.74 -0.56
N ASP A 217 13.63 23.93 -0.12
CA ASP A 217 14.57 25.01 0.17
C ASP A 217 15.48 24.66 1.37
N ASN A 218 14.93 24.00 2.39
CA ASN A 218 15.72 23.48 3.50
C ASN A 218 16.72 22.41 3.03
N LEU A 219 16.30 21.49 2.16
CA LEU A 219 17.18 20.46 1.61
C LEU A 219 18.33 21.08 0.81
N VAL A 220 18.02 22.03 -0.08
CA VAL A 220 18.99 22.76 -0.90
C VAL A 220 20.01 23.49 -0.03
N LYS A 221 19.56 24.19 1.02
CA LYS A 221 20.43 24.91 1.95
C LYS A 221 21.30 23.98 2.79
N THR A 222 20.71 22.94 3.36
CA THR A 222 21.40 22.04 4.32
C THR A 222 22.39 21.10 3.63
N ARG A 223 22.09 20.67 2.40
CA ARG A 223 22.93 19.72 1.66
C ARG A 223 23.70 20.32 0.50
N ASN A 224 23.56 21.63 0.26
CA ASN A 224 24.19 22.35 -0.84
C ASN A 224 23.92 21.69 -2.21
N ILE A 225 22.67 21.28 -2.45
CA ILE A 225 22.24 20.59 -3.67
C ILE A 225 21.67 21.62 -4.66
N ASP A 226 22.02 21.49 -5.95
CA ASP A 226 21.38 22.26 -7.01
C ASP A 226 19.90 21.86 -7.15
N LYS A 227 19.00 22.83 -6.95
CA LYS A 227 17.54 22.61 -6.96
C LYS A 227 17.04 22.09 -8.30
N GLU A 228 17.58 22.57 -9.42
CA GLU A 228 17.16 22.12 -10.75
C GLU A 228 17.64 20.71 -11.01
N LYS A 229 18.89 20.41 -10.67
CA LYS A 229 19.45 19.06 -10.77
C LYS A 229 18.67 18.06 -9.91
N PHE A 230 18.30 18.44 -8.69
CA PHE A 230 17.50 17.59 -7.80
C PHE A 230 16.11 17.27 -8.40
N LEU A 231 15.44 18.28 -8.95
CA LEU A 231 14.14 18.08 -9.60
C LEU A 231 14.29 17.23 -10.86
N ASP A 232 15.36 17.43 -11.65
CA ASP A 232 15.62 16.60 -12.83
C ASP A 232 15.90 15.13 -12.45
N GLU A 233 16.60 14.87 -11.35
CA GLU A 233 16.79 13.52 -10.78
C GLU A 233 15.46 12.89 -10.32
N LEU A 234 14.59 13.68 -9.69
CA LEU A 234 13.24 13.25 -9.30
C LEU A 234 12.42 12.82 -10.52
N TYR A 235 12.37 13.62 -11.58
CA TYR A 235 11.60 13.34 -12.79
C TYR A 235 12.32 12.41 -13.79
N GLY A 236 13.59 12.08 -13.56
CA GLY A 236 14.33 11.08 -14.35
C GLY A 236 14.96 11.59 -15.63
N GLY A 237 15.32 12.87 -15.69
CA GLY A 237 16.04 13.46 -16.82
C GLY A 237 15.29 13.46 -18.16
N ARG A 238 14.13 12.81 -18.27
CA ARG A 238 13.29 12.74 -19.48
C ARG A 238 11.84 12.50 -19.11
N GLU A 239 11.16 13.51 -18.59
CA GLU A 239 9.74 13.73 -18.86
C GLU A 239 9.36 15.13 -18.36
N ARG A 240 8.70 15.88 -19.25
CA ARG A 240 8.48 17.32 -19.14
C ARG A 240 7.62 17.62 -17.91
N ARG A 241 8.09 18.56 -17.08
CA ARG A 241 7.31 19.22 -16.01
C ARG A 241 5.88 19.49 -16.53
N PRO A 242 4.80 19.20 -15.76
CA PRO A 242 3.55 19.89 -15.97
C PRO A 242 3.86 21.37 -15.76
N ARG A 243 3.85 22.16 -16.84
CA ARG A 243 4.02 23.60 -16.73
C ARG A 243 2.83 24.13 -15.95
N ALA A 244 3.06 24.53 -14.70
CA ALA A 244 2.23 25.54 -14.05
C ALA A 244 2.38 26.84 -14.84
N ASN A 245 1.61 26.99 -15.92
CA ASN A 245 1.24 28.24 -16.59
C ASN A 245 0.40 27.94 -17.84
N SER A 246 -0.91 27.80 -17.62
CA SER A 246 -1.91 28.30 -18.56
C SER A 246 -3.15 28.76 -17.80
N ILE A 247 -2.96 29.63 -16.81
CA ILE A 247 -3.99 30.64 -16.53
C ILE A 247 -3.91 31.60 -17.70
N ASN A 248 -4.83 31.41 -18.63
CA ASN A 248 -5.03 32.27 -19.78
C ASN A 248 -5.41 33.67 -19.27
N LYS A 249 -4.40 34.54 -19.13
CA LYS A 249 -4.61 35.99 -19.20
C LYS A 249 -4.97 36.32 -20.65
N ASN A 250 -6.24 36.19 -20.98
CA ASN A 250 -6.85 36.98 -22.04
C ASN A 250 -8.07 37.67 -21.46
N ASN A 251 -7.84 38.91 -21.04
CA ASN A 251 -8.87 39.94 -21.02
C ASN A 251 -9.37 40.12 -22.45
N ARG A 252 -10.66 39.83 -22.67
CA ARG A 252 -11.62 40.75 -23.29
C ARG A 252 -13.03 40.28 -23.00
#